data_AF-A0A7X7PQG8-F1
#
_entry.id   AF-A0A7X7PQG8-F1
#
_cell.length_a   1.000
_cell.length_b   1.000
_cell.length_c   1.000
_cell.angle_alpha   90.00
_cell.angle_beta   90.00
_cell.angle_gamma   90.00
#
_symmetry.space_group_name_H-M   'P 1'
#
loop_
_entity.id
_entity.type
_entity.pdbx_description
1 polymer ?
#
loop_
_entity_poly.entity_id
_entity_poly.type
_entity_poly.pdbx_seq_one_letter_code
_entity_poly.pdbx_strand_id
1 'polypeptide(L)'
;TESDAQIWVESSLEAPDGPRLQGLGRALLANLVQGVSAGYERTLELVGTGYRAEVKGNVVHLALGFSHPVAYTLPPAVTGKVAPDSKGSVLHLESPDKAALGQAAATIRGFRPPEPYGGKGVRYRGENILRKAGKAGKK
;
A
#
# COMPACT_ATOMS: atom_id res chain seq x y z
N THR A 1 1.41 -3.45 -39.87
CA THR A 1 2.22 -4.19 -38.88
C THR A 1 2.14 -3.55 -37.50
N GLU A 2 0.95 -3.08 -37.08
CA GLU A 2 0.70 -2.45 -35.76
C GLU A 2 -0.32 -3.23 -34.91
N SER A 3 -0.83 -4.36 -35.41
CA SER A 3 -1.83 -5.20 -34.74
C SER A 3 -1.26 -6.17 -33.70
N ASP A 4 0.07 -6.34 -33.63
CA ASP A 4 0.72 -7.45 -32.88
C ASP A 4 0.96 -7.16 -31.38
N ALA A 5 0.54 -6.00 -30.86
CA ALA A 5 0.77 -5.60 -29.46
C ALA A 5 -0.52 -5.49 -28.61
N GLN A 6 -1.59 -6.21 -28.98
CA GLN A 6 -2.86 -6.15 -28.27
C GLN A 6 -3.27 -7.51 -27.70
N ILE A 7 -3.75 -7.50 -26.45
CA ILE A 7 -4.27 -8.69 -25.77
C ILE A 7 -5.78 -8.57 -25.69
N TRP A 8 -6.48 -9.51 -26.32
CA TRP A 8 -7.94 -9.63 -26.28
C TRP A 8 -8.36 -10.62 -25.19
N VAL A 9 -9.42 -10.28 -24.47
CA VAL A 9 -10.03 -11.15 -23.46
C VAL A 9 -11.49 -11.27 -23.82
N GLU A 10 -11.94 -12.50 -24.08
CA GLU A 10 -13.31 -12.82 -24.43
C GLU A 10 -13.85 -13.83 -23.42
N SER A 11 -15.15 -13.77 -23.12
CA SER A 11 -15.81 -14.76 -22.29
C SER A 11 -16.58 -15.74 -23.15
N SER A 12 -16.48 -17.03 -22.82
CA SER A 12 -17.27 -18.10 -23.45
C SER A 12 -18.65 -18.28 -22.79
N LEU A 13 -18.98 -17.49 -21.77
CA LEU A 13 -20.24 -17.58 -21.04
C LEU A 13 -21.19 -16.47 -21.50
N GLU A 14 -22.39 -16.86 -21.94
CA GLU A 14 -23.46 -15.91 -22.33
C GLU A 14 -24.28 -15.40 -21.12
N ALA A 15 -24.04 -15.98 -19.93
CA ALA A 15 -24.66 -15.56 -18.68
C ALA A 15 -24.14 -14.18 -18.21
N PRO A 16 -24.83 -13.47 -17.30
CA PRO A 16 -24.37 -12.18 -16.77
C PRO A 16 -22.97 -12.19 -16.13
N ASP A 17 -22.49 -13.37 -15.71
CA ASP A 17 -21.15 -13.55 -15.18
C ASP A 17 -20.05 -13.49 -16.25
N GLY A 18 -20.38 -13.77 -17.52
CA GLY A 18 -19.46 -13.68 -18.64
C GLY A 18 -18.77 -12.31 -18.75
N PRO A 19 -19.52 -11.21 -18.92
CA PRO A 19 -18.94 -9.87 -19.01
C PRO A 19 -18.27 -9.41 -17.70
N ARG A 20 -18.74 -9.87 -16.54
CA ARG A 20 -18.13 -9.55 -15.22
C ARG A 20 -16.72 -10.13 -15.12
N LEU A 21 -16.57 -11.42 -15.45
CA LEU A 21 -15.28 -12.12 -15.42
C LEU A 21 -14.35 -11.63 -16.52
N GLN A 22 -14.88 -11.29 -17.70
CA GLN A 22 -14.10 -10.70 -18.80
C GLN A 22 -13.46 -9.38 -18.36
N GLY A 23 -14.23 -8.48 -17.74
CA GLY A 23 -13.72 -7.21 -17.21
C GLY A 23 -12.65 -7.40 -16.14
N LEU A 24 -12.88 -8.34 -15.20
CA LEU A 24 -11.92 -8.69 -14.17
C LEU A 24 -10.62 -9.26 -14.77
N GLY A 25 -10.72 -10.24 -15.67
CA GLY A 25 -9.58 -10.88 -16.32
C GLY A 25 -8.73 -9.88 -17.10
N ARG A 26 -9.38 -9.01 -17.88
CA ARG A 26 -8.72 -7.90 -18.58
C ARG A 26 -7.98 -6.97 -17.62
N ALA A 27 -8.60 -6.61 -16.50
CA ALA A 27 -7.97 -5.74 -15.50
C ALA A 27 -6.76 -6.42 -14.83
N LEU A 28 -6.87 -7.71 -14.48
CA LEU A 28 -5.76 -8.48 -13.91
C LEU A 28 -4.58 -8.56 -14.87
N LEU A 29 -4.81 -8.90 -16.13
CA LEU A 29 -3.76 -8.96 -17.16
C LEU A 29 -3.09 -7.60 -17.38
N ALA A 30 -3.88 -6.53 -17.48
CA ALA A 30 -3.35 -5.18 -17.60
C ALA A 30 -2.47 -4.79 -16.40
N ASN A 31 -2.88 -5.16 -15.18
CA ASN A 31 -2.07 -4.91 -13.98
C ASN A 31 -0.76 -5.72 -14.00
N LEU A 32 -0.77 -6.96 -14.47
CA LEU A 32 0.44 -7.78 -14.59
C LEU A 32 1.43 -7.17 -15.60
N VAL A 33 0.95 -6.79 -16.78
CA VAL A 33 1.78 -6.16 -17.83
C VAL A 33 2.42 -4.86 -17.33
N GLN A 34 1.63 -4.00 -16.70
CA GLN A 34 2.15 -2.75 -16.14
C GLN A 34 3.09 -3.00 -14.95
N GLY A 35 2.81 -4.02 -14.14
CA GLY A 35 3.64 -4.42 -13.01
C GLY A 35 5.04 -4.87 -13.41
N VAL A 36 5.18 -5.67 -14.47
CA VAL A 36 6.50 -6.10 -14.96
C VAL A 36 7.23 -4.99 -15.73
N SER A 37 6.49 -4.07 -16.36
CA SER A 37 7.08 -2.99 -17.17
C SER A 37 7.55 -1.81 -16.33
N ALA A 38 6.66 -1.26 -15.50
CA ALA A 38 6.91 -0.04 -14.73
C ALA A 38 6.98 -0.30 -13.22
N GLY A 39 6.41 -1.40 -12.72
CA GLY A 39 6.27 -1.66 -11.29
C GLY A 39 5.19 -0.81 -10.63
N TYR A 40 4.92 -1.12 -9.36
CA TYR A 40 4.03 -0.36 -8.51
C TYR A 40 4.75 0.13 -7.26
N GLU A 41 4.42 1.34 -6.85
CA GLU A 41 4.89 1.94 -5.61
C GLU A 41 3.71 2.35 -4.72
N ARG A 42 3.83 2.13 -3.42
CA ARG A 42 2.95 2.67 -2.39
C ARG A 42 3.79 3.30 -1.29
N THR A 43 3.59 4.60 -1.09
CA THR A 43 4.23 5.33 0.00
C THR A 43 3.33 5.38 1.24
N LEU A 44 3.88 4.97 2.38
CA LEU A 44 3.29 5.08 3.69
C LEU A 44 4.01 6.16 4.49
N GLU A 45 3.23 6.96 5.23
CA GLU A 45 3.72 7.98 6.13
C GLU A 45 3.38 7.60 7.57
N LEU A 46 4.40 7.59 8.43
CA LEU A 46 4.30 7.37 9.85
C LEU A 46 4.22 8.74 10.54
N VAL A 47 3.04 9.08 11.03
CA VAL A 47 2.78 10.34 11.73
C VAL A 47 2.73 10.06 13.23
N GLY A 48 3.68 10.61 13.97
CA GLY A 48 3.72 10.46 15.42
C GLY A 48 5.09 10.78 15.98
N THR A 49 5.13 11.21 17.24
CA THR A 49 6.40 11.44 17.94
C THR A 49 7.09 10.12 18.22
N GLY A 50 8.30 9.94 17.67
CA GLY A 50 9.08 8.70 17.82
C GLY A 50 8.65 7.56 16.91
N TYR A 51 7.74 7.81 15.96
CA TYR A 51 7.32 6.79 15.00
C TYR A 51 8.36 6.68 13.88
N ARG A 52 8.86 5.46 13.63
CA ARG A 52 9.87 5.22 12.60
C ARG A 52 9.80 3.79 12.07
N ALA A 53 10.13 3.64 10.80
CA ALA A 53 10.35 2.37 10.13
C ALA A 53 11.85 2.18 9.88
N GLU A 54 12.32 0.96 10.06
CA GLU A 54 13.67 0.51 9.70
C GLU A 54 13.55 -0.78 8.90
N VAL A 55 14.18 -0.85 7.72
CA VAL A 55 14.17 -2.06 6.89
C VAL A 55 15.49 -2.80 7.09
N LYS A 56 15.41 -4.07 7.49
CA LYS A 56 16.56 -4.97 7.65
C LYS A 56 16.36 -6.20 6.77
N GLY A 57 17.02 -6.22 5.62
CA GLY A 57 16.81 -7.25 4.61
C GLY A 57 15.35 -7.26 4.15
N ASN A 58 14.64 -8.36 4.41
CA ASN A 58 13.24 -8.54 4.05
C ASN A 58 12.23 -8.22 5.18
N VAL A 59 12.71 -7.75 6.34
CA VAL A 59 11.87 -7.45 7.50
C VAL A 59 11.81 -5.95 7.74
N VAL A 60 10.61 -5.42 7.89
CA VAL A 60 10.35 -4.03 8.29
C VAL A 60 10.10 -4.00 9.80
N HIS A 61 10.98 -3.32 10.53
CA HIS A 61 10.80 -3.01 11.94
C HIS A 61 10.09 -1.67 12.07
N LEU A 62 8.96 -1.66 12.76
CA LEU A 62 8.11 -0.48 12.96
C LEU A 62 8.08 -0.13 14.44
N ALA A 63 8.61 1.04 14.79
CA ALA A 63 8.42 1.65 16.09
C ALA A 63 7.18 2.55 16.00
N LEU A 64 6.05 2.09 16.55
CA LEU A 64 4.75 2.80 16.49
C LEU A 64 4.24 3.20 17.89
N GLY A 65 5.15 3.32 18.87
CA GLY A 65 4.81 3.62 20.26
C GLY A 65 4.24 2.44 21.06
N PHE A 66 4.42 1.21 20.57
CA PHE A 66 4.26 0.00 21.37
C PHE A 66 5.48 -0.25 22.25
N SER A 67 5.35 -1.08 23.29
CA SER A 67 6.46 -1.41 24.19
C SER A 67 7.62 -2.14 23.49
N HIS A 68 7.35 -2.85 22.41
CA HIS A 68 8.34 -3.51 21.56
C HIS A 68 8.13 -3.14 20.09
N PRO A 69 9.19 -3.11 19.26
CA PRO A 69 9.06 -2.89 17.82
C PRO A 69 8.25 -4.01 17.16
N VAL A 70 7.39 -3.64 16.20
CA VAL A 70 6.66 -4.61 15.39
C VAL A 70 7.55 -5.02 14.23
N ALA A 71 7.87 -6.31 14.11
CA ALA A 71 8.59 -6.86 12.97
C ALA A 71 7.60 -7.46 11.96
N TYR A 72 7.62 -6.95 10.73
CA TYR A 72 6.78 -7.45 9.64
C TYR A 72 7.66 -7.94 8.49
N THR A 73 7.54 -9.22 8.16
CA THR A 73 8.23 -9.83 7.02
C THR A 73 7.48 -9.49 5.74
N LEU A 74 8.16 -8.86 4.78
CA LEU A 74 7.58 -8.54 3.49
C LEU A 74 7.41 -9.81 2.65
N PRO A 75 6.32 -9.92 1.86
CA PRO A 75 6.19 -10.96 0.85
C PRO A 75 7.36 -10.89 -0.15
N PRO A 76 7.76 -12.01 -0.77
CA PRO A 76 8.97 -12.07 -1.61
C PRO A 76 8.96 -11.12 -2.82
N ALA A 77 7.78 -10.72 -3.31
CA ALA A 77 7.64 -9.79 -4.42
C ALA A 77 7.70 -8.31 -3.98
N VAL A 78 7.68 -8.01 -2.68
CA VAL A 78 7.58 -6.65 -2.15
C VAL A 78 8.91 -6.22 -1.52
N THR A 79 9.43 -5.09 -1.99
CA THR A 79 10.64 -4.46 -1.43
C THR A 79 10.25 -3.22 -0.64
N GLY A 80 10.82 -3.05 0.56
CA GLY A 80 10.66 -1.86 1.38
C GLY A 80 11.90 -0.99 1.37
N LYS A 81 11.72 0.33 1.24
CA LYS A 81 12.80 1.33 1.36
C LYS A 81 12.34 2.46 2.26
N VAL A 82 13.20 2.87 3.18
CA VAL A 82 12.97 4.06 4.01
C VAL A 82 13.56 5.26 3.29
N ALA A 83 12.81 6.37 3.23
CA ALA A 83 13.36 7.59 2.64
C ALA A 83 14.53 8.11 3.50
N PRO A 84 15.73 8.33 2.92
CA PRO A 84 16.92 8.69 3.69
C PRO A 84 16.74 10.00 4.48
N ASP A 85 16.01 10.96 3.90
CA ASP A 85 15.80 12.28 4.51
C ASP A 85 14.68 12.32 5.55
N SER A 86 13.92 11.24 5.71
CA SER A 86 12.70 11.25 6.54
C SER A 86 12.94 10.78 7.98
N LYS A 87 14.18 10.46 8.38
CA LYS A 87 14.49 9.86 9.70
C LYS A 87 13.61 8.65 10.05
N GLY A 88 13.16 7.88 9.05
CA GLY A 88 12.27 6.74 9.26
C GLY A 88 10.76 7.02 9.20
N SER A 89 10.32 8.27 9.00
CA SER A 89 8.88 8.59 8.96
C SER A 89 8.19 8.23 7.64
N VAL A 90 8.91 7.96 6.55
CA VAL A 90 8.34 7.62 5.25
C VAL A 90 8.88 6.27 4.79
N LEU A 91 7.97 5.35 4.48
CA LEU A 91 8.24 4.01 3.99
C LEU A 91 7.69 3.87 2.57
N HIS A 92 8.58 3.60 1.62
CA HIS A 92 8.25 3.27 0.24
C HIS A 92 8.18 1.75 0.11
N LEU A 93 7.07 1.24 -0.41
CA LEU A 93 6.91 -0.16 -0.78
C LEU A 93 6.85 -0.24 -2.30
N GLU A 94 7.66 -1.10 -2.88
CA GLU A 94 7.74 -1.33 -4.33
C GLU A 94 7.47 -2.81 -4.62
N SER A 95 6.75 -3.12 -5.69
CA SER A 95 6.48 -4.49 -6.12
C SER A 95 5.98 -4.52 -7.57
N PRO A 96 6.31 -5.55 -8.36
CA PRO A 96 5.65 -5.79 -9.65
C PRO A 96 4.20 -6.30 -9.46
N ASP A 97 3.89 -6.96 -8.34
CA ASP A 97 2.53 -7.42 -8.03
C ASP A 97 1.76 -6.37 -7.21
N LYS A 98 0.71 -5.82 -7.83
CA LYS A 98 -0.20 -4.82 -7.25
C LYS A 98 -0.99 -5.36 -6.05
N ALA A 99 -1.39 -6.62 -6.08
CA ALA A 99 -2.20 -7.24 -5.02
C ALA A 99 -1.34 -7.46 -3.77
N ALA A 100 -0.17 -8.08 -3.93
CA ALA A 100 0.79 -8.27 -2.83
C ALA A 100 1.22 -6.93 -2.21
N LEU A 101 1.48 -5.91 -3.03
CA LEU A 101 1.82 -4.57 -2.56
C LEU A 101 0.71 -3.94 -1.71
N GLY A 102 -0.53 -4.00 -2.21
CA GLY A 102 -1.70 -3.47 -1.52
C GLY A 102 -1.93 -4.18 -0.19
N GLN A 103 -1.80 -5.51 -0.17
CA GLN A 103 -1.95 -6.30 1.04
C GLN A 103 -0.87 -5.97 2.08
N ALA A 104 0.40 -5.91 1.67
CA ALA A 104 1.49 -5.55 2.57
C ALA A 104 1.30 -4.14 3.16
N ALA A 105 0.94 -3.17 2.32
CA ALA A 105 0.69 -1.80 2.76
C ALA A 105 -0.52 -1.70 3.72
N ALA A 106 -1.60 -2.43 3.43
CA ALA A 106 -2.78 -2.48 4.28
C ALA A 106 -2.48 -3.13 5.64
N THR A 107 -1.70 -4.22 5.66
CA THR A 107 -1.27 -4.87 6.90
C THR A 107 -0.41 -3.92 7.75
N ILE A 108 0.55 -3.22 7.14
CA ILE A 108 1.39 -2.24 7.87
C ILE A 108 0.55 -1.09 8.44
N ARG A 109 -0.41 -0.58 7.65
CA ARG A 109 -1.38 0.43 8.12
C ARG A 109 -2.25 -0.10 9.28
N GLY A 110 -2.61 -1.38 9.24
CA GLY A 110 -3.44 -2.05 10.24
C GLY A 110 -2.83 -2.10 11.63
N PHE A 111 -1.49 -2.10 11.77
CA PHE A 111 -0.84 -2.11 13.09
C PHE A 111 -1.15 -0.86 13.92
N ARG A 112 -1.23 0.30 13.27
CA ARG A 112 -1.63 1.56 13.92
C ARG A 112 -2.34 2.45 12.91
N PRO A 113 -3.66 2.28 12.71
CA PRO A 113 -4.41 3.10 11.78
C PRO A 113 -4.40 4.58 12.20
N PRO A 114 -4.61 5.52 11.27
CA PRO A 114 -4.59 6.93 11.58
C PRO A 114 -5.74 7.30 12.51
N GLU A 115 -5.42 7.95 13.63
CA GLU A 115 -6.43 8.38 14.60
C GLU A 115 -7.30 9.53 14.05
N PRO A 116 -8.58 9.64 14.46
CA PRO A 116 -9.50 10.66 13.96
C PRO A 116 -9.24 12.07 14.51
N TYR A 117 -8.26 12.29 15.38
CA TYR A 117 -7.96 13.61 15.95
C TYR A 117 -6.70 14.21 15.33
N GLY A 118 -5.52 13.76 15.79
CA GLY A 118 -4.22 14.23 15.31
C GLY A 118 -3.71 13.53 14.06
N GLY A 119 -4.44 12.55 13.52
CA GLY A 119 -3.99 11.74 12.38
C GLY A 119 -2.72 10.93 12.65
N LYS A 120 -2.32 10.77 13.93
CA LYS A 120 -1.20 9.92 14.33
C LYS A 120 -1.48 8.47 13.96
N GLY A 121 -0.45 7.79 13.49
CA GLY A 121 -0.53 6.42 12.97
C GLY A 121 0.19 6.30 11.64
N VAL A 122 -0.02 5.18 10.98
CA VAL A 122 0.45 4.90 9.64
C VAL A 122 -0.67 5.27 8.66
N ARG A 123 -0.39 6.11 7.68
CA ARG A 123 -1.34 6.52 6.64
C ARG A 123 -0.74 6.36 5.25
N TYR A 124 -1.58 6.29 4.22
CA TYR A 124 -1.07 6.45 2.86
C TYR A 124 -0.67 7.91 2.60
N ARG A 125 0.35 8.10 1.77
CA ARG A 125 0.72 9.44 1.30
C ARG A 125 -0.47 10.08 0.60
N GLY A 126 -0.86 11.28 1.06
CA GLY A 126 -2.03 12.00 0.54
C GLY A 126 -3.40 11.48 1.03
N GLU A 127 -3.47 10.52 1.96
CA GLU A 127 -4.75 10.07 2.54
C GLU A 127 -5.44 11.20 3.30
N ASN A 128 -6.70 11.50 2.93
CA ASN A 128 -7.52 12.45 3.66
C ASN A 128 -8.14 11.78 4.89
N ILE A 129 -7.73 12.22 6.08
CA ILE A 129 -8.22 11.70 7.36
C ILE A 129 -9.34 12.61 7.85
N LEU A 130 -10.52 12.03 8.09
CA LEU A 130 -11.64 12.74 8.72
C LEU A 130 -11.26 13.13 10.15
N ARG A 131 -11.01 14.42 10.37
CA ARG A 131 -10.62 14.95 11.68
C ARG A 131 -11.85 15.36 12.50
N LYS A 132 -11.91 14.88 13.74
CA LYS A 132 -12.84 15.35 14.76
C LYS A 132 -12.17 16.45 15.58
N ALA A 133 -12.94 17.46 15.97
CA ALA A 133 -12.47 18.46 16.91
C ALA A 133 -12.03 17.76 18.22
N GLY A 134 -10.83 18.05 18.67
CA GLY A 134 -10.30 17.53 19.94
C GLY A 134 -10.94 18.24 21.14
N LYS A 135 -10.16 18.56 22.17
CA LYS A 135 -10.62 19.43 23.27
C LYS A 135 -10.91 20.83 22.73
N ALA A 136 -12.11 21.03 22.18
CA ALA A 136 -12.73 22.34 22.05
C ALA A 136 -13.11 22.75 23.47
N GLY A 137 -12.16 23.34 24.19
CA GLY A 137 -12.46 24.14 25.37
C GLY A 137 -13.37 25.26 24.90
N LYS A 138 -14.66 25.11 25.11
CA LYS A 138 -15.60 26.23 25.07
C LYS A 138 -15.11 27.20 26.15
N LYS A 139 -14.54 28.32 25.75
CA LYS A 139 -14.62 29.52 26.59
C LYS A 139 -16.05 30.03 26.54
#